data_AF-A0A661E928-F1
#
_entry.id   AF-A0A661E928-F1
#
_cell.length_a   1.000
_cell.length_b   1.000
_cell.length_c   1.000
_cell.angle_alpha   90.00
_cell.angle_beta   90.00
_cell.angle_gamma   90.00
#
_symmetry.space_group_name_H-M   'P 1'
#
loop_
_entity.id
_entity.type
_entity.pdbx_description
1 polymer ?
#
loop_
_entity_poly.entity_id
_entity_poly.type
_entity_poly.pdbx_seq_one_letter_code
_entity_poly.pdbx_strand_id
1 'polypeptide(L)'
;MNKRADEEQTIVKPGIVTPKQMIAAAVFAAFTLFLATVVPTVEIAWVSAILMLTIYLFVFEVVGVDVAAATVMVLLGLTTLLAPFMGLEQGLVDNKHLFDGFSSNAVISIIAVMIIGAGLDRTGIMSKVAAFILKVGGTTEGRIIPIISATVGFISSFMQNVGAAALFLPVVSRISARSGLPMSRLLMPMGFTAILGGTMTMVGSSPLILLNDLILTSNKALPAEQQMETWGLFSVTPVGAALIVTGIAYFVLAGRFVLPKTKSESSTVGSDPMTYFHDVYGVDYSLSELVVPDGSTLIGKQLDEVETSYRVRIIASKLSGEAPRIGPGTIARDTEIQAGMVLGVVADPHDLIHFVEKYGLKERGKLRTFADSLSATNAGIAEVVIPPGSKLIGKSARDVWMRKSYGLAMIGLHRDGKTMREGDDIRSMPFHPGDTLVVHTPWNVLERIEKDRDFV
;
A
#
# COMPACT_ATOMS: atom_id res chain seq x y z
N MET A 1 -8.94 -10.02 16.75
CA MET A 1 -10.21 -9.69 16.06
C MET A 1 -10.23 -8.19 15.82
N ASN A 2 -10.58 -7.73 14.62
CA ASN A 2 -10.38 -6.37 14.06
C ASN A 2 -9.02 -6.06 13.41
N LYS A 3 -8.56 -6.96 12.54
CA LYS A 3 -7.76 -6.58 11.37
C LYS A 3 -8.62 -6.79 10.11
N ARG A 4 -9.51 -5.83 9.85
CA ARG A 4 -9.93 -5.51 8.47
C ARG A 4 -9.19 -4.22 8.18
N ALA A 5 -8.04 -4.38 7.52
CA ALA A 5 -7.25 -3.28 7.01
C ALA A 5 -8.03 -2.67 5.84
N ASP A 6 -8.20 -1.35 5.87
CA ASP A 6 -8.07 -0.41 4.75
C ASP A 6 -8.68 -0.75 3.38
N GLU A 7 -9.69 -1.61 3.34
CA GLU A 7 -10.65 -1.67 2.25
C GLU A 7 -11.85 -0.81 2.67
N GLU A 8 -12.15 0.22 1.87
CA GLU A 8 -13.32 1.09 1.96
C GLU A 8 -13.31 2.20 3.02
N GLN A 9 -12.41 3.17 2.85
CA GLN A 9 -12.80 4.57 3.05
C GLN A 9 -12.48 5.45 1.84
N THR A 10 -12.92 5.04 0.65
CA THR A 10 -13.60 6.01 -0.21
C THR A 10 -14.99 6.26 0.37
N ILE A 11 -15.06 6.77 1.61
CA ILE A 11 -16.24 7.51 2.02
C ILE A 11 -16.17 8.74 1.15
N VAL A 12 -16.83 8.68 -0.01
CA VAL A 12 -17.28 9.87 -0.73
C VAL A 12 -17.97 10.67 0.35
N LYS A 13 -17.30 11.73 0.84
CA LYS A 13 -17.97 12.70 1.72
C LYS A 13 -19.26 13.04 0.97
N PRO A 14 -20.45 12.86 1.57
CA PRO A 14 -21.70 13.21 0.90
C PRO A 14 -21.63 14.72 0.67
N GLY A 15 -21.20 15.07 -0.54
CA GLY A 15 -20.49 16.31 -0.78
C GLY A 15 -20.77 16.69 -2.21
N ILE A 16 -21.83 17.49 -2.35
CA ILE A 16 -22.17 18.36 -3.47
C ILE A 16 -21.77 17.79 -4.83
N VAL A 17 -22.75 17.20 -5.52
CA VAL A 17 -22.64 16.73 -6.91
C VAL A 17 -21.83 17.73 -7.73
N THR A 18 -20.72 17.27 -8.30
CA THR A 18 -19.82 18.15 -9.05
C THR A 18 -20.53 18.66 -10.31
N PRO A 19 -20.15 19.83 -10.85
CA PRO A 19 -20.71 20.33 -12.10
C PRO A 19 -20.59 19.34 -13.26
N LYS A 20 -19.50 18.54 -13.30
CA LYS A 20 -19.31 17.47 -14.29
C LYS A 20 -20.37 16.37 -14.13
N GLN A 21 -20.65 15.95 -12.91
CA GLN A 21 -21.71 14.98 -12.61
C GLN A 21 -23.09 15.53 -12.98
N MET A 22 -23.37 16.81 -12.73
CA MET A 22 -24.64 17.43 -13.14
C MET A 22 -24.81 17.49 -14.66
N ILE A 23 -23.76 17.85 -15.40
CA ILE A 23 -23.78 17.86 -16.87
C ILE A 23 -23.99 16.43 -17.38
N ALA A 24 -23.26 15.46 -16.84
CA ALA A 24 -23.43 14.06 -17.18
C ALA A 24 -24.85 13.57 -16.89
N ALA A 25 -25.45 13.93 -15.75
CA ALA A 25 -26.82 13.60 -15.41
C ALA A 25 -27.80 14.15 -16.46
N ALA A 26 -27.62 15.40 -16.90
CA ALA A 26 -28.45 15.99 -17.95
C ALA A 26 -28.31 15.25 -19.29
N VAL A 27 -27.09 14.86 -19.67
CA VAL A 27 -26.83 14.06 -20.88
C VAL A 27 -27.47 12.68 -20.79
N PHE A 28 -27.29 11.98 -19.66
CA PHE A 28 -27.90 10.67 -19.43
C PHE A 28 -29.43 10.75 -19.40
N ALA A 29 -30.00 11.80 -18.81
CA ALA A 29 -31.44 12.03 -18.80
C ALA A 29 -31.97 12.29 -20.22
N ALA A 30 -31.30 13.15 -21.00
CA ALA A 30 -31.68 13.40 -22.39
C ALA A 30 -31.59 12.13 -23.24
N PHE A 31 -30.53 11.33 -23.08
CA PHE A 31 -30.37 10.06 -23.77
C PHE A 31 -31.42 9.03 -23.34
N THR A 32 -31.78 8.99 -22.06
CA THR A 32 -32.84 8.13 -21.54
C THR A 32 -34.20 8.49 -22.12
N LEU A 33 -34.53 9.78 -22.18
CA LEU A 33 -35.76 10.27 -22.80
C LEU A 33 -35.80 9.95 -24.29
N PHE A 34 -34.67 10.07 -24.98
CA PHE A 34 -34.55 9.64 -26.38
C PHE A 34 -34.76 8.12 -26.53
N LEU A 35 -34.11 7.31 -25.70
CA LEU A 35 -34.30 5.85 -25.71
C LEU A 35 -35.76 5.47 -25.51
N ALA A 36 -36.46 6.14 -24.58
CA ALA A 36 -37.87 5.89 -24.30
C ALA A 36 -38.79 6.10 -25.52
N THR A 37 -38.38 6.88 -26.54
CA THR A 37 -39.18 7.06 -27.77
C THR A 37 -38.87 6.02 -28.87
N VAL A 38 -37.73 5.34 -28.77
CA VAL A 38 -37.27 4.36 -29.78
C VAL A 38 -37.65 2.93 -29.40
N VAL A 39 -37.81 2.69 -28.11
CA VAL A 39 -38.05 1.36 -27.53
C VAL A 39 -39.50 0.90 -27.76
N PRO A 40 -39.74 -0.40 -28.04
CA PRO A 40 -41.06 -0.88 -28.49
C PRO A 40 -42.14 -0.98 -27.41
N THR A 41 -41.79 -1.04 -26.13
CA THR A 41 -42.78 -1.16 -25.03
C THR A 41 -42.44 -0.27 -23.84
N VAL A 42 -43.48 0.04 -23.04
CA VAL A 42 -43.36 0.89 -21.84
C VAL A 42 -42.48 0.21 -20.77
N GLU A 43 -42.57 -1.11 -20.65
CA GLU A 43 -41.73 -1.91 -19.76
C GLU A 43 -40.25 -1.72 -20.10
N ILE A 44 -39.89 -1.87 -21.38
CA ILE A 44 -38.49 -1.75 -21.81
C ILE A 44 -38.01 -0.30 -21.66
N ALA A 45 -38.89 0.70 -21.83
CA ALA A 45 -38.53 2.10 -21.60
C ALA A 45 -38.14 2.35 -20.12
N TRP A 46 -38.90 1.81 -19.17
CA TRP A 46 -38.57 1.90 -17.73
C TRP A 46 -37.33 1.09 -17.35
N VAL A 47 -37.18 -0.13 -17.86
CA VAL A 47 -35.95 -0.93 -17.64
C VAL A 47 -34.73 -0.18 -18.18
N SER A 48 -34.83 0.40 -19.37
CA SER A 48 -33.74 1.20 -19.97
C SER A 48 -33.43 2.44 -19.13
N ALA A 49 -34.43 3.12 -18.57
CA ALA A 49 -34.23 4.26 -17.68
C ALA A 49 -33.50 3.87 -16.39
N ILE A 50 -33.90 2.78 -15.76
CA ILE A 50 -33.23 2.25 -14.55
C ILE A 50 -31.80 1.81 -14.88
N LEU A 51 -31.58 1.19 -16.04
CA LEU A 51 -30.24 0.79 -16.50
C LEU A 51 -29.34 2.03 -16.72
N MET A 52 -29.83 3.05 -17.41
CA MET A 52 -29.08 4.30 -17.63
C MET A 52 -28.76 5.01 -16.31
N LEU A 53 -29.70 5.03 -15.37
CA LEU A 53 -29.46 5.53 -14.01
C LEU A 53 -28.34 4.72 -13.31
N THR A 54 -28.40 3.39 -13.40
CA THR A 54 -27.39 2.50 -12.81
C THR A 54 -26.00 2.77 -13.39
N ILE A 55 -25.89 2.87 -14.72
CA ILE A 55 -24.64 3.19 -15.42
C ILE A 55 -24.13 4.57 -14.97
N TYR A 56 -25.00 5.57 -14.89
CA TYR A 56 -24.61 6.90 -14.41
C TYR A 56 -24.06 6.86 -12.97
N LEU A 57 -24.76 6.18 -12.04
CA LEU A 57 -24.33 6.08 -10.65
C LEU A 57 -22.96 5.39 -10.52
N PHE A 58 -22.70 4.34 -11.31
CA PHE A 58 -21.43 3.61 -11.29
C PHE A 58 -20.29 4.36 -11.98
N VAL A 59 -20.49 4.90 -13.19
CA VAL A 59 -19.44 5.57 -13.97
C VAL A 59 -18.95 6.84 -13.28
N PHE A 60 -19.86 7.56 -12.61
CA PHE A 60 -19.55 8.82 -11.97
C PHE A 60 -19.37 8.72 -10.45
N GLU A 61 -19.44 7.51 -9.90
CA GLU A 61 -19.28 7.19 -8.46
C GLU A 61 -20.00 8.20 -7.55
N VAL A 62 -21.24 8.57 -7.93
CA VAL A 62 -22.03 9.60 -7.23
C VAL A 62 -22.29 9.20 -5.78
N VAL A 63 -22.52 7.90 -5.58
CA VAL A 63 -22.61 7.22 -4.29
C VAL A 63 -21.77 5.95 -4.37
N GLY A 64 -21.45 5.36 -3.21
CA GLY A 64 -20.74 4.07 -3.18
C GLY A 64 -21.50 2.97 -3.94
N VAL A 65 -20.77 2.02 -4.52
CA VAL A 65 -21.33 0.96 -5.39
C VAL A 65 -22.45 0.19 -4.69
N ASP A 66 -22.30 -0.09 -3.39
CA ASP A 66 -23.32 -0.78 -2.59
C ASP A 66 -24.60 0.05 -2.43
N VAL A 67 -24.45 1.36 -2.22
CA VAL A 67 -25.57 2.28 -2.09
C VAL A 67 -26.30 2.40 -3.43
N ALA A 68 -25.57 2.51 -4.54
CA ALA A 68 -26.15 2.52 -5.87
C ALA A 68 -26.89 1.21 -6.17
N ALA A 69 -26.29 0.05 -5.90
CA ALA A 69 -26.92 -1.26 -6.09
C ALA A 69 -28.18 -1.43 -5.23
N ALA A 70 -28.13 -1.07 -3.95
CA ALA A 70 -29.29 -1.09 -3.06
C ALA A 70 -30.39 -0.14 -3.53
N THR A 71 -30.03 1.07 -4.00
CA THR A 71 -30.99 2.03 -4.54
C THR A 71 -31.70 1.48 -5.77
N VAL A 72 -30.96 0.89 -6.72
CA VAL A 72 -31.53 0.30 -7.94
C VAL A 72 -32.45 -0.87 -7.61
N MET A 73 -32.05 -1.74 -6.67
CA MET A 73 -32.89 -2.84 -6.20
C MET A 73 -34.20 -2.35 -5.57
N VAL A 74 -34.12 -1.31 -4.72
CA VAL A 74 -35.31 -0.68 -4.12
C VAL A 74 -36.19 -0.07 -5.20
N LEU A 75 -35.62 0.64 -6.17
CA LEU A 75 -36.38 1.22 -7.30
C LEU A 75 -37.10 0.13 -8.11
N LEU A 76 -36.43 -0.99 -8.39
CA LEU A 76 -37.04 -2.14 -9.07
C LEU A 76 -38.21 -2.70 -8.27
N GLY A 77 -38.06 -2.90 -6.95
CA GLY A 77 -39.16 -3.36 -6.10
C GLY A 77 -40.32 -2.35 -6.04
N LEU A 78 -40.04 -1.06 -5.94
CA LEU A 78 -41.05 0.00 -5.91
C LEU A 78 -41.88 0.08 -7.19
N THR A 79 -41.40 -0.44 -8.32
CA THR A 79 -42.19 -0.50 -9.56
C THR A 79 -43.47 -1.33 -9.41
N THR A 80 -43.52 -2.32 -8.50
CA THR A 80 -44.77 -3.05 -8.21
C THR A 80 -45.85 -2.18 -7.60
N LEU A 81 -45.47 -1.20 -6.76
CA LEU A 81 -46.40 -0.25 -6.15
C LEU A 81 -46.78 0.88 -7.12
N LEU A 82 -45.84 1.30 -7.97
CA LEU A 82 -46.00 2.42 -8.89
C LEU A 82 -46.54 1.99 -10.27
N ALA A 83 -46.71 0.70 -10.53
CA ALA A 83 -47.14 0.16 -11.81
C ALA A 83 -48.35 0.90 -12.44
N PRO A 84 -49.45 1.19 -11.69
CA PRO A 84 -50.60 1.91 -12.27
C PRO A 84 -50.27 3.33 -12.76
N PHE A 85 -49.33 4.01 -12.11
CA PHE A 85 -48.89 5.36 -12.49
C PHE A 85 -47.81 5.35 -13.58
N MET A 86 -47.13 4.22 -13.75
CA MET A 86 -46.05 4.02 -14.73
C MET A 86 -46.57 3.50 -16.08
N GLY A 87 -47.87 3.19 -16.18
CA GLY A 87 -48.47 2.59 -17.37
C GLY A 87 -48.18 1.09 -17.52
N LEU A 88 -47.91 0.41 -16.40
CA LEU A 88 -47.57 -1.01 -16.36
C LEU A 88 -48.74 -1.81 -15.76
N GLU A 89 -49.01 -3.00 -16.29
CA GLU A 89 -50.03 -3.91 -15.73
C GLU A 89 -49.57 -4.54 -14.40
N GLN A 90 -48.26 -4.74 -14.26
CA GLN A 90 -47.59 -5.29 -13.08
C GLN A 90 -46.20 -4.64 -12.93
N GLY A 91 -45.59 -4.75 -11.76
CA GLY A 91 -44.22 -4.28 -11.56
C GLY A 91 -43.23 -5.00 -12.48
N LEU A 92 -42.08 -4.38 -12.72
CA LEU A 92 -41.06 -4.91 -13.62
C LEU A 92 -40.43 -6.22 -13.10
N VAL A 93 -40.42 -6.41 -11.78
CA VAL A 93 -39.88 -7.59 -11.09
C VAL A 93 -40.82 -7.98 -9.96
N ASP A 94 -41.07 -9.29 -9.79
CA ASP A 94 -41.79 -9.79 -8.62
C ASP A 94 -40.94 -9.60 -7.36
N ASN A 95 -41.51 -8.95 -6.34
CA ASN A 95 -40.86 -8.70 -5.05
C ASN A 95 -40.34 -9.98 -4.36
N LYS A 96 -40.94 -11.15 -4.64
CA LYS A 96 -40.46 -12.45 -4.13
C LYS A 96 -39.11 -12.86 -4.70
N HIS A 97 -38.80 -12.42 -5.92
CA HIS A 97 -37.60 -12.75 -6.68
C HIS A 97 -36.56 -11.61 -6.67
N LEU A 98 -36.86 -10.49 -6.00
CA LEU A 98 -35.99 -9.31 -5.97
C LEU A 98 -34.59 -9.60 -5.38
N PHE A 99 -34.51 -10.55 -4.45
CA PHE A 99 -33.28 -10.92 -3.75
C PHE A 99 -32.56 -12.13 -4.34
N ASP A 100 -33.10 -12.77 -5.38
CA ASP A 100 -32.56 -14.04 -5.92
C ASP A 100 -31.11 -13.88 -6.41
N GLY A 101 -30.76 -12.69 -6.90
CA GLY A 101 -29.39 -12.34 -7.32
C GLY A 101 -28.33 -12.54 -6.23
N PHE A 102 -28.67 -12.39 -4.94
CA PHE A 102 -27.73 -12.64 -3.84
C PHE A 102 -27.35 -14.12 -3.69
N SER A 103 -28.19 -15.02 -4.21
CA SER A 103 -27.98 -16.47 -4.18
C SER A 103 -27.42 -17.01 -5.51
N SER A 104 -27.01 -16.14 -6.43
CA SER A 104 -26.52 -16.56 -7.74
C SER A 104 -25.20 -17.34 -7.66
N ASN A 105 -24.94 -18.16 -8.69
CA ASN A 105 -23.70 -18.93 -8.76
C ASN A 105 -22.49 -17.99 -8.82
N ALA A 106 -22.63 -16.82 -9.43
CA ALA A 106 -21.58 -15.82 -9.46
C ALA A 106 -21.22 -15.31 -8.06
N VAL A 107 -22.19 -14.97 -7.22
CA VAL A 107 -21.94 -14.49 -5.85
C VAL A 107 -21.22 -15.55 -5.02
N ILE A 108 -21.70 -16.80 -5.07
CA ILE A 108 -21.08 -17.92 -4.35
C ILE A 108 -19.65 -18.17 -4.85
N SER A 109 -19.43 -18.11 -6.16
CA SER A 109 -18.11 -18.29 -6.77
C SER A 109 -17.14 -17.19 -6.33
N ILE A 110 -17.56 -15.92 -6.34
CA ILE A 110 -16.74 -14.78 -5.91
C ILE A 110 -16.35 -14.95 -4.43
N ILE A 111 -17.28 -15.35 -3.55
CA ILE A 111 -16.98 -15.63 -2.13
C ILE A 111 -15.93 -16.74 -2.00
N ALA A 112 -16.08 -17.85 -2.73
CA ALA A 112 -15.12 -18.94 -2.71
C ALA A 112 -13.72 -18.51 -3.17
N VAL A 113 -13.62 -17.71 -4.24
CA VAL A 113 -12.34 -17.16 -4.74
C VAL A 113 -11.71 -16.22 -3.71
N MET A 114 -12.49 -15.35 -3.06
CA MET A 114 -11.99 -14.47 -2.00
C MET A 114 -11.43 -15.26 -0.81
N ILE A 115 -12.11 -16.34 -0.39
CA ILE A 115 -11.63 -17.23 0.69
C ILE A 115 -10.32 -17.90 0.30
N ILE A 116 -10.21 -18.41 -0.94
CA ILE A 116 -8.98 -19.01 -1.45
C ILE A 116 -7.83 -17.99 -1.44
N GLY A 117 -8.07 -16.76 -1.91
CA GLY A 117 -7.09 -15.67 -1.90
C GLY A 117 -6.60 -15.34 -0.48
N ALA A 118 -7.52 -15.20 0.47
CA ALA A 118 -7.18 -14.96 1.88
C ALA A 118 -6.43 -16.14 2.53
N GLY A 119 -6.75 -17.37 2.14
CA GLY A 119 -6.03 -18.56 2.56
C GLY A 119 -4.58 -18.56 2.05
N LEU A 120 -4.38 -18.19 0.78
CA LEU A 120 -3.07 -18.09 0.16
C LEU A 120 -2.18 -17.07 0.88
N ASP A 121 -2.72 -15.90 1.22
CA ASP A 121 -2.04 -14.88 2.01
C ASP A 121 -1.58 -15.42 3.38
N ARG A 122 -2.51 -15.97 4.17
CA ARG A 122 -2.24 -16.43 5.54
C ARG A 122 -1.23 -17.57 5.63
N THR A 123 -1.08 -18.38 4.58
CA THR A 123 -0.12 -19.50 4.57
C THR A 123 1.35 -19.06 4.47
N GLY A 124 1.62 -17.78 4.16
CA GLY A 124 2.97 -17.25 4.02
C GLY A 124 3.69 -17.71 2.75
N ILE A 125 2.99 -18.34 1.81
CA ILE A 125 3.55 -18.79 0.52
C ILE A 125 4.15 -17.62 -0.26
N MET A 126 3.57 -16.42 -0.13
CA MET A 126 4.04 -15.19 -0.79
C MET A 126 5.46 -14.80 -0.36
N SER A 127 5.84 -15.05 0.89
CA SER A 127 7.21 -14.83 1.35
C SER A 127 8.21 -15.81 0.74
N LYS A 128 7.79 -17.05 0.44
CA LYS A 128 8.62 -18.02 -0.30
C LYS A 128 8.77 -17.62 -1.76
N VAL A 129 7.69 -17.14 -2.38
CA VAL A 129 7.69 -16.60 -3.75
C VAL A 129 8.65 -15.41 -3.87
N ALA A 130 8.61 -14.47 -2.92
CA ALA A 130 9.55 -13.34 -2.85
C ALA A 130 11.02 -13.78 -2.79
N ALA A 131 11.32 -14.74 -1.92
CA ALA A 131 12.66 -15.29 -1.77
C ALA A 131 13.13 -16.00 -3.06
N PHE A 132 12.24 -16.69 -3.76
CA PHE A 132 12.51 -17.32 -5.04
C PHE A 132 12.85 -16.28 -6.12
N ILE A 133 12.02 -15.23 -6.26
CA ILE A 133 12.26 -14.13 -7.22
C ILE A 133 13.63 -13.50 -7.00
N LEU A 134 13.98 -13.19 -5.73
CA LEU A 134 15.27 -12.61 -5.38
C LEU A 134 16.45 -13.55 -5.67
N LYS A 135 16.28 -14.85 -5.41
CA LYS A 135 17.33 -15.85 -5.65
C LYS A 135 17.64 -16.03 -7.14
N VAL A 136 16.61 -15.96 -8.00
CA VAL A 136 16.74 -16.21 -9.44
C VAL A 136 17.02 -14.93 -10.23
N GLY A 137 16.41 -13.80 -9.85
CA GLY A 137 16.48 -12.54 -10.58
C GLY A 137 17.75 -11.72 -10.34
N GLY A 138 18.44 -11.88 -9.21
CA GLY A 138 19.64 -11.11 -8.88
C GLY A 138 19.33 -9.64 -8.58
N THR A 139 20.08 -8.71 -9.18
CA THR A 139 19.97 -7.26 -8.91
C THR A 139 19.69 -6.40 -10.15
N THR A 140 19.58 -7.00 -11.34
CA THR A 140 19.44 -6.26 -12.60
C THR A 140 17.99 -6.13 -13.04
N GLU A 141 17.60 -4.93 -13.45
CA GLU A 141 16.24 -4.59 -13.94
C GLU A 141 15.74 -5.56 -15.01
N GLY A 142 16.56 -5.87 -16.02
CA GLY A 142 16.20 -6.77 -17.12
C GLY A 142 15.96 -8.24 -16.74
N ARG A 143 16.33 -8.66 -15.52
CA ARG A 143 16.00 -9.99 -14.99
C ARG A 143 14.86 -9.93 -13.99
N ILE A 144 14.86 -8.92 -13.12
CA ILE A 144 13.88 -8.78 -12.05
C ILE A 144 12.48 -8.49 -12.61
N ILE A 145 12.35 -7.54 -13.54
CA ILE A 145 11.04 -7.14 -14.09
C ILE A 145 10.29 -8.34 -14.68
N PRO A 146 10.84 -9.10 -15.66
CA PRO A 146 10.11 -10.22 -16.24
C PRO A 146 9.78 -11.32 -15.23
N ILE A 147 10.64 -11.57 -14.24
CA ILE A 147 10.36 -12.57 -13.19
C ILE A 147 9.22 -12.11 -12.29
N ILE A 148 9.24 -10.87 -11.81
CA ILE A 148 8.14 -10.30 -11.01
C ILE A 148 6.85 -10.36 -11.81
N SER A 149 6.86 -9.84 -13.04
CA SER A 149 5.69 -9.78 -13.90
C SER A 149 5.11 -11.15 -14.23
N ALA A 150 5.95 -12.14 -14.55
CA ALA A 150 5.49 -13.51 -14.79
C ALA A 150 4.89 -14.14 -13.54
N THR A 151 5.53 -13.94 -12.39
CA THR A 151 5.07 -14.53 -11.13
C THR A 151 3.75 -13.92 -10.68
N VAL A 152 3.63 -12.60 -10.75
CA VAL A 152 2.42 -11.86 -10.40
C VAL A 152 1.29 -12.20 -11.35
N GLY A 153 1.54 -12.20 -12.67
CA GLY A 153 0.53 -12.55 -13.66
C GLY A 153 0.02 -13.98 -13.50
N PHE A 154 0.89 -14.93 -13.18
CA PHE A 154 0.46 -16.30 -12.88
C PHE A 154 -0.39 -16.37 -11.60
N ILE A 155 0.06 -15.78 -10.49
CA ILE A 155 -0.67 -15.84 -9.23
C ILE A 155 -2.02 -15.10 -9.34
N SER A 156 -2.06 -13.95 -10.01
CA SER A 156 -3.29 -13.19 -10.24
C SER A 156 -4.28 -13.90 -11.16
N SER A 157 -3.88 -14.99 -11.83
CA SER A 157 -4.84 -15.81 -12.57
C SER A 157 -5.72 -16.68 -11.69
N PHE A 158 -5.37 -16.85 -10.41
CA PHE A 158 -6.13 -17.62 -9.43
C PHE A 158 -6.65 -16.77 -8.26
N MET A 159 -6.44 -15.46 -8.31
CA MET A 159 -6.77 -14.54 -7.24
C MET A 159 -7.15 -13.18 -7.82
N GLN A 160 -8.00 -12.43 -7.11
CA GLN A 160 -8.43 -11.12 -7.56
C GLN A 160 -7.25 -10.14 -7.65
N ASN A 161 -7.33 -9.24 -8.64
CA ASN A 161 -6.27 -8.27 -8.97
C ASN A 161 -5.83 -7.42 -7.77
N VAL A 162 -6.78 -6.98 -6.93
CA VAL A 162 -6.51 -6.16 -5.73
C VAL A 162 -5.73 -6.97 -4.69
N GLY A 163 -6.19 -8.20 -4.40
CA GLY A 163 -5.51 -9.11 -3.49
C GLY A 163 -4.09 -9.44 -3.97
N ALA A 164 -3.91 -9.73 -5.26
CA ALA A 164 -2.59 -9.93 -5.83
C ALA A 164 -1.68 -8.71 -5.64
N ALA A 165 -2.15 -7.51 -5.98
CA ALA A 165 -1.36 -6.29 -5.84
C ALA A 165 -0.96 -6.03 -4.37
N ALA A 166 -1.89 -6.14 -3.43
CA ALA A 166 -1.64 -5.94 -2.01
C ALA A 166 -0.59 -6.92 -1.46
N LEU A 167 -0.65 -8.19 -1.89
CA LEU A 167 0.29 -9.22 -1.46
C LEU A 167 1.69 -9.03 -2.05
N PHE A 168 1.77 -8.52 -3.28
CA PHE A 168 3.04 -8.28 -3.94
C PHE A 168 3.67 -6.95 -3.57
N LEU A 169 2.93 -5.97 -3.07
CA LEU A 169 3.48 -4.69 -2.61
C LEU A 169 4.66 -4.83 -1.62
N PRO A 170 4.56 -5.58 -0.49
CA PRO A 170 5.68 -5.77 0.42
C PRO A 170 6.80 -6.65 -0.18
N VAL A 171 6.49 -7.49 -1.17
CA VAL A 171 7.49 -8.29 -1.89
C VAL A 171 8.32 -7.38 -2.79
N VAL A 172 7.67 -6.52 -3.57
CA VAL A 172 8.33 -5.56 -4.47
C VAL A 172 9.14 -4.54 -3.67
N SER A 173 8.67 -4.10 -2.50
CA SER A 173 9.43 -3.21 -1.60
C SER A 173 10.73 -3.87 -1.12
N ARG A 174 10.66 -5.12 -0.65
CA ARG A 174 11.87 -5.88 -0.28
C ARG A 174 12.81 -6.12 -1.45
N ILE A 175 12.28 -6.30 -2.67
CA ILE A 175 13.10 -6.44 -3.87
C ILE A 175 13.80 -5.12 -4.19
N SER A 176 13.06 -4.02 -4.23
CA SER A 176 13.58 -2.65 -4.42
C SER A 176 14.72 -2.34 -3.44
N ALA A 177 14.50 -2.54 -2.13
CA ALA A 177 15.50 -2.29 -1.09
C ALA A 177 16.79 -3.13 -1.27
N ARG A 178 16.67 -4.37 -1.75
CA ARG A 178 17.82 -5.26 -1.96
C ARG A 178 18.54 -5.03 -3.29
N SER A 179 17.81 -4.78 -4.37
CA SER A 179 18.40 -4.55 -5.70
C SER A 179 18.88 -3.11 -5.87
N GLY A 180 18.34 -2.16 -5.10
CA GLY A 180 18.54 -0.72 -5.27
C GLY A 180 17.80 -0.16 -6.51
N LEU A 181 16.78 -0.86 -6.99
CA LEU A 181 15.96 -0.40 -8.13
C LEU A 181 14.78 0.42 -7.59
N PRO A 182 14.38 1.52 -8.24
CA PRO A 182 13.20 2.28 -7.83
C PRO A 182 11.94 1.39 -7.78
N MET A 183 11.19 1.49 -6.68
CA MET A 183 9.92 0.80 -6.41
C MET A 183 8.89 1.01 -7.53
N SER A 184 8.67 2.25 -7.96
CA SER A 184 7.78 2.70 -9.03
C SER A 184 8.05 1.98 -10.35
N ARG A 185 9.32 1.71 -10.66
CA ARG A 185 9.71 0.95 -11.87
C ARG A 185 9.38 -0.54 -11.77
N LEU A 186 9.30 -1.09 -10.57
CA LEU A 186 8.90 -2.48 -10.33
C LEU A 186 7.37 -2.61 -10.16
N LEU A 187 6.73 -1.61 -9.57
CA LEU A 187 5.29 -1.56 -9.30
C LEU A 187 4.46 -1.50 -10.57
N MET A 188 4.86 -0.70 -11.56
CA MET A 188 4.09 -0.56 -12.80
C MET A 188 4.01 -1.89 -13.57
N PRO A 189 5.12 -2.59 -13.90
CA PRO A 189 5.05 -3.92 -14.51
C PRO A 189 4.28 -4.93 -13.67
N MET A 190 4.44 -4.90 -12.35
CA MET A 190 3.72 -5.77 -11.42
C MET A 190 2.20 -5.54 -11.50
N GLY A 191 1.74 -4.29 -11.36
CA GLY A 191 0.32 -3.96 -11.37
C GLY A 191 -0.36 -4.27 -12.71
N PHE A 192 0.28 -3.93 -13.82
CA PHE A 192 -0.25 -4.26 -15.15
C PHE A 192 -0.35 -5.78 -15.34
N THR A 193 0.69 -6.53 -14.96
CA THR A 193 0.63 -7.99 -15.08
C THR A 193 -0.30 -8.65 -14.07
N ALA A 194 -0.59 -8.04 -12.93
CA ALA A 194 -1.68 -8.48 -12.04
C ALA A 194 -3.03 -8.38 -12.77
N ILE A 195 -3.33 -7.22 -13.38
CA ILE A 195 -4.57 -7.01 -14.14
C ILE A 195 -4.69 -7.99 -15.31
N LEU A 196 -3.62 -8.15 -16.10
CA LEU A 196 -3.59 -9.10 -17.22
C LEU A 196 -3.69 -10.56 -16.72
N GLY A 197 -3.06 -10.86 -15.59
CA GLY A 197 -3.14 -12.15 -14.91
C GLY A 197 -4.57 -12.59 -14.62
N GLY A 198 -5.39 -11.67 -14.08
CA GLY A 198 -6.80 -11.91 -13.82
C GLY A 198 -7.61 -12.33 -15.05
N THR A 199 -7.13 -12.07 -16.26
CA THR A 199 -7.81 -12.46 -17.51
C THR A 199 -7.52 -13.89 -17.97
N MET A 200 -6.59 -14.62 -17.34
CA MET A 200 -6.20 -15.97 -17.77
C MET A 200 -7.20 -17.06 -17.40
N THR A 201 -7.97 -16.90 -16.32
CA THR A 201 -8.94 -17.90 -15.90
C THR A 201 -10.24 -17.24 -15.44
N MET A 202 -11.32 -18.02 -15.40
CA MET A 202 -12.57 -17.58 -14.79
C MET A 202 -12.41 -17.24 -13.30
N VAL A 203 -11.49 -17.89 -12.58
CA VAL A 203 -11.23 -17.61 -11.15
C VAL A 203 -10.74 -16.16 -10.95
N GLY A 204 -9.80 -15.72 -11.80
CA GLY A 204 -9.25 -14.36 -11.73
C GLY A 204 -10.18 -13.28 -12.30
N SER A 205 -11.10 -13.66 -13.19
CA SER A 205 -11.94 -12.72 -13.95
C SER A 205 -13.37 -12.68 -13.40
N SER A 206 -13.64 -11.72 -12.49
CA SER A 206 -15.00 -11.49 -11.99
C SER A 206 -16.04 -11.20 -13.10
N PRO A 207 -15.71 -10.47 -14.20
CA PRO A 207 -16.65 -10.31 -15.30
C PRO A 207 -17.00 -11.63 -16.00
N LEU A 208 -16.06 -12.58 -16.09
CA LEU A 208 -16.31 -13.87 -16.73
C LEU A 208 -17.18 -14.78 -15.85
N ILE A 209 -17.03 -14.71 -14.53
CA ILE A 209 -17.93 -15.36 -13.57
C ILE A 209 -19.36 -14.82 -13.76
N LEU A 210 -19.52 -13.50 -13.78
CA LEU A 210 -20.82 -12.85 -13.98
C LEU A 210 -21.43 -13.16 -15.35
N LEU A 211 -20.60 -13.20 -16.41
CA LEU A 211 -21.07 -13.53 -17.76
C LEU A 211 -21.63 -14.95 -17.81
N ASN A 212 -20.98 -15.94 -17.18
CA ASN A 212 -21.50 -17.31 -17.15
C ASN A 212 -22.82 -17.42 -16.39
N ASP A 213 -22.94 -16.72 -15.26
CA ASP A 213 -24.19 -16.67 -14.49
C ASP A 213 -25.32 -15.99 -15.28
N LEU A 214 -25.00 -14.94 -16.04
CA LEU A 214 -25.92 -14.27 -16.94
C LEU A 214 -26.35 -15.18 -18.10
N ILE A 215 -25.42 -15.92 -18.72
CA ILE A 215 -25.71 -16.91 -19.76
C ILE A 215 -26.70 -17.96 -19.24
N LEU A 216 -26.43 -18.53 -18.07
CA LEU A 216 -27.32 -19.51 -17.45
C LEU A 216 -28.71 -18.93 -17.16
N THR A 217 -28.78 -17.68 -16.74
CA THR A 217 -30.04 -16.99 -16.45
C THR A 217 -30.81 -16.68 -17.74
N SER A 218 -30.14 -16.15 -18.77
CA SER A 218 -30.75 -15.85 -20.08
C SER A 218 -31.22 -17.11 -20.80
N ASN A 219 -30.49 -18.23 -20.70
CA ASN A 219 -30.87 -19.51 -21.30
C ASN A 219 -32.21 -20.05 -20.79
N LYS A 220 -32.70 -19.62 -19.62
CA LYS A 220 -34.03 -19.99 -19.10
C LYS A 220 -35.17 -19.38 -19.93
N ALA A 221 -34.92 -18.24 -20.58
CA ALA A 221 -35.90 -17.53 -21.39
C ALA A 221 -35.72 -17.74 -22.91
N LEU A 222 -34.61 -18.35 -23.32
CA LEU A 222 -34.30 -18.61 -24.73
C LEU A 222 -34.82 -19.98 -25.19
N PRO A 223 -35.29 -20.11 -26.46
CA PRO A 223 -35.56 -21.40 -27.08
C PRO A 223 -34.33 -22.31 -27.05
N ALA A 224 -34.54 -23.63 -27.06
CA ALA A 224 -33.46 -24.62 -26.96
C ALA A 224 -32.39 -24.44 -28.04
N GLU A 225 -32.77 -23.99 -29.24
CA GLU A 225 -31.88 -23.77 -30.37
C GLU A 225 -31.04 -22.48 -30.26
N GLN A 226 -31.40 -21.58 -29.34
CA GLN A 226 -30.72 -20.29 -29.12
C GLN A 226 -29.95 -20.24 -27.79
N GLN A 227 -29.92 -21.34 -27.04
CA GLN A 227 -29.19 -21.40 -25.78
C GLN A 227 -27.69 -21.29 -26.03
N MET A 228 -27.04 -20.46 -25.21
CA MET A 228 -25.62 -20.20 -25.28
C MET A 228 -24.84 -21.16 -24.38
N GLU A 229 -23.69 -21.64 -24.85
CA GLU A 229 -22.78 -22.42 -24.01
C GLU A 229 -22.06 -21.54 -22.99
N THR A 230 -21.84 -22.09 -21.79
CA THR A 230 -21.02 -21.44 -20.76
C THR A 230 -19.53 -21.62 -21.06
N TRP A 231 -18.74 -20.64 -20.69
CA TRP A 231 -17.28 -20.69 -20.77
C TRP A 231 -16.72 -21.65 -19.72
N GLY A 232 -15.84 -22.57 -20.14
CA GLY A 232 -15.06 -23.38 -19.21
C GLY A 232 -14.01 -22.55 -18.45
N LEU A 233 -13.46 -23.10 -17.37
CA LEU A 233 -12.50 -22.42 -16.47
C LEU A 233 -11.28 -21.80 -17.18
N PHE A 234 -10.74 -22.52 -18.18
CA PHE A 234 -9.52 -22.17 -18.91
C PHE A 234 -9.78 -21.79 -20.38
N SER A 235 -11.03 -21.58 -20.75
CA SER A 235 -11.43 -21.24 -22.12
C SER A 235 -10.73 -19.97 -22.65
N VAL A 236 -10.53 -18.98 -21.78
CA VAL A 236 -9.85 -17.71 -22.10
C VAL A 236 -8.33 -17.75 -21.88
N THR A 237 -7.78 -18.85 -21.36
CA THR A 237 -6.35 -18.96 -21.03
C THR A 237 -5.41 -18.72 -22.21
N PRO A 238 -5.67 -19.21 -23.44
CA PRO A 238 -4.80 -18.91 -24.58
C PRO A 238 -4.67 -17.40 -24.84
N VAL A 239 -5.78 -16.67 -24.71
CA VAL A 239 -5.81 -15.21 -24.90
C VAL A 239 -5.12 -14.51 -23.73
N GLY A 240 -5.44 -14.88 -22.49
CA GLY A 240 -4.81 -14.31 -21.30
C GLY A 240 -3.29 -14.56 -21.25
N ALA A 241 -2.84 -15.75 -21.66
CA ALA A 241 -1.42 -16.07 -21.76
C ALA A 241 -0.73 -15.19 -22.82
N ALA A 242 -1.35 -15.01 -23.99
CA ALA A 242 -0.84 -14.09 -25.01
C ALA A 242 -0.74 -12.65 -24.49
N LEU A 243 -1.74 -12.18 -23.74
CA LEU A 243 -1.75 -10.86 -23.11
C LEU A 243 -0.64 -10.69 -22.06
N ILE A 244 -0.41 -11.69 -21.19
CA ILE A 244 0.68 -11.62 -20.21
C ILE A 244 2.03 -11.64 -20.90
N VAL A 245 2.23 -12.53 -21.88
CA VAL A 245 3.49 -12.62 -22.62
C VAL A 245 3.78 -11.31 -23.34
N THR A 246 2.79 -10.70 -24.00
CA THR A 246 2.94 -9.40 -24.65
C THR A 246 3.14 -8.27 -23.63
N GLY A 247 2.46 -8.27 -22.50
CA GLY A 247 2.68 -7.31 -21.41
C GLY A 247 4.10 -7.38 -20.84
N ILE A 248 4.60 -8.59 -20.58
CA ILE A 248 5.99 -8.81 -20.14
C ILE A 248 6.96 -8.34 -21.22
N ALA A 249 6.77 -8.75 -22.47
CA ALA A 249 7.62 -8.34 -23.59
C ALA A 249 7.64 -6.81 -23.75
N TYR A 250 6.48 -6.15 -23.60
CA TYR A 250 6.38 -4.70 -23.63
C TYR A 250 7.23 -4.05 -22.54
N PHE A 251 7.15 -4.50 -21.28
CA PHE A 251 7.97 -3.93 -20.21
C PHE A 251 9.46 -4.27 -20.35
N VAL A 252 9.81 -5.42 -20.92
CA VAL A 252 11.21 -5.78 -21.17
C VAL A 252 11.82 -4.94 -22.29
N LEU A 253 11.07 -4.72 -23.39
CA LEU A 253 11.58 -4.04 -24.59
C LEU A 253 11.42 -2.51 -24.50
N ALA A 254 10.24 -2.05 -24.09
CA ALA A 254 9.89 -0.64 -24.02
C ALA A 254 10.02 -0.05 -22.60
N GLY A 255 10.31 -0.86 -21.57
CA GLY A 255 10.37 -0.40 -20.18
C GLY A 255 11.33 0.76 -19.95
N ARG A 256 12.48 0.78 -20.65
CA ARG A 256 13.44 1.90 -20.57
C ARG A 256 12.87 3.26 -21.02
N PHE A 257 11.81 3.24 -21.83
CA PHE A 257 11.14 4.44 -22.35
C PHE A 257 9.85 4.77 -21.60
N VAL A 258 9.10 3.73 -21.21
CA VAL A 258 7.74 3.85 -20.66
C VAL A 258 7.75 3.92 -19.13
N LEU A 259 8.69 3.22 -18.48
CA LEU A 259 8.75 3.22 -17.03
C LEU A 259 9.20 4.58 -16.51
N PRO A 260 8.62 5.05 -15.40
CA PRO A 260 9.00 6.31 -14.79
C PRO A 260 10.52 6.43 -14.66
N LYS A 261 11.09 7.47 -15.25
CA LYS A 261 12.50 7.84 -15.02
C LYS A 261 12.59 8.61 -13.72
N THR A 262 12.43 7.92 -12.61
CA THR A 262 12.73 8.48 -11.29
C THR A 262 14.25 8.57 -11.17
N LYS A 263 14.81 9.79 -11.29
CA LYS A 263 16.12 10.12 -10.74
C LYS A 263 16.00 9.97 -9.23
N SER A 264 16.37 8.81 -8.70
CA SER A 264 16.10 8.47 -7.30
C SER A 264 14.60 8.47 -7.00
N GLU A 265 14.19 7.52 -6.19
CA GLU A 265 12.85 7.52 -5.64
C GLU A 265 12.86 8.33 -4.35
N SER A 266 13.12 9.63 -4.52
CA SER A 266 13.00 10.65 -3.50
C SER A 266 11.99 11.72 -3.92
N SER A 267 11.01 11.43 -4.78
CA SER A 267 10.06 12.49 -5.17
C SER A 267 8.74 11.96 -5.73
N THR A 268 7.66 12.11 -4.96
CA THR A 268 6.33 12.66 -5.32
C THR A 268 5.16 12.02 -4.57
N VAL A 269 4.98 12.38 -3.29
CA VAL A 269 3.85 13.17 -2.75
C VAL A 269 4.42 13.83 -1.48
N GLY A 270 4.55 15.16 -1.50
CA GLY A 270 5.41 15.88 -0.56
C GLY A 270 6.87 15.84 -1.02
N SER A 271 7.58 16.95 -0.84
CA SER A 271 9.05 17.04 -0.86
C SER A 271 9.70 15.76 -0.33
N ASP A 272 10.79 15.29 -0.97
CA ASP A 272 11.70 14.30 -0.37
C ASP A 272 11.78 14.60 1.13
N PRO A 273 11.32 13.71 2.04
CA PRO A 273 11.36 14.00 3.46
C PRO A 273 12.75 14.45 3.86
N MET A 274 13.78 13.86 3.26
CA MET A 274 15.17 14.24 3.51
C MET A 274 15.54 15.62 2.95
N THR A 275 14.99 16.03 1.80
CA THR A 275 15.15 17.41 1.29
C THR A 275 14.30 18.40 2.11
N TYR A 276 13.12 18.03 2.59
CA TYR A 276 12.34 18.85 3.54
C TYR A 276 13.09 19.02 4.87
N PHE A 277 13.66 17.94 5.40
CA PHE A 277 14.48 17.98 6.60
C PHE A 277 15.78 18.75 6.38
N HIS A 278 16.37 18.66 5.19
CA HIS A 278 17.50 19.49 4.77
C HIS A 278 17.11 20.97 4.66
N ASP A 279 16.03 21.30 3.96
CA ASP A 279 15.63 22.68 3.68
C ASP A 279 15.10 23.40 4.94
N VAL A 280 14.35 22.70 5.80
CA VAL A 280 13.71 23.28 6.99
C VAL A 280 14.60 23.20 8.23
N TYR A 281 15.37 22.12 8.40
CA TYR A 281 16.16 21.86 9.61
C TYR A 281 17.68 21.85 9.33
N GLY A 282 18.11 21.89 8.06
CA GLY A 282 19.51 21.85 7.62
C GLY A 282 20.15 20.46 7.77
N VAL A 283 19.35 19.41 7.91
CA VAL A 283 19.80 18.10 8.37
C VAL A 283 20.21 17.22 7.18
N ASP A 284 21.52 17.00 7.00
CA ASP A 284 22.10 16.11 5.98
C ASP A 284 22.37 14.69 6.51
N TYR A 285 21.45 14.11 7.28
CA TYR A 285 21.73 12.80 7.86
C TYR A 285 21.64 11.67 6.83
N SER A 286 22.72 10.88 6.78
CA SER A 286 22.81 9.65 6.01
C SER A 286 22.70 8.43 6.93
N LEU A 287 22.01 7.38 6.45
CA LEU A 287 21.90 6.11 7.15
C LEU A 287 22.96 5.13 6.61
N SER A 288 23.87 4.71 7.49
CA SER A 288 24.94 3.75 7.17
C SER A 288 24.93 2.53 8.09
N GLU A 289 25.42 1.40 7.57
CA GLU A 289 25.62 0.17 8.33
C GLU A 289 27.10 -0.02 8.62
N LEU A 290 27.47 0.06 9.90
CA LEU A 290 28.85 -0.07 10.37
C LEU A 290 29.05 -1.41 11.06
N VAL A 291 30.17 -2.08 10.78
CA VAL A 291 30.59 -3.29 11.49
C VAL A 291 31.74 -2.94 12.42
N VAL A 292 31.65 -3.38 13.68
CA VAL A 292 32.69 -3.22 14.70
C VAL A 292 33.69 -4.38 14.59
N PRO A 293 34.93 -4.18 14.12
CA PRO A 293 35.94 -5.24 14.06
C PRO A 293 36.51 -5.59 15.43
N ASP A 294 37.11 -6.77 15.58
CA ASP A 294 37.64 -7.28 16.85
C ASP A 294 38.75 -6.41 17.48
N GLY A 295 39.42 -5.58 16.67
CA GLY A 295 40.47 -4.65 17.13
C GLY A 295 40.00 -3.21 17.41
N SER A 296 38.70 -2.93 17.36
CA SER A 296 38.19 -1.56 17.52
C SER A 296 38.26 -1.09 18.98
N THR A 297 38.73 0.14 19.18
CA THR A 297 38.71 0.81 20.49
C THR A 297 37.30 1.25 20.93
N LEU A 298 36.29 0.98 20.10
CA LEU A 298 34.87 1.19 20.42
C LEU A 298 34.33 0.09 21.35
N ILE A 299 34.99 -1.06 21.40
CA ILE A 299 34.56 -2.21 22.21
C ILE A 299 34.59 -1.83 23.70
N GLY A 300 33.54 -2.20 24.42
CA GLY A 300 33.38 -1.93 25.86
C GLY A 300 32.83 -0.55 26.20
N LYS A 301 32.69 0.35 25.22
CA LYS A 301 32.03 1.65 25.40
C LYS A 301 30.52 1.50 25.33
N GLN A 302 29.79 2.34 26.06
CA GLN A 302 28.34 2.45 25.91
C GLN A 302 27.97 3.38 24.75
N LEU A 303 26.79 3.18 24.15
CA LEU A 303 26.30 4.06 23.08
C LEU A 303 26.29 5.53 23.52
N ASP A 304 25.86 5.80 24.75
CA ASP A 304 25.74 7.17 25.27
C ASP A 304 27.07 7.92 25.35
N GLU A 305 28.19 7.21 25.55
CA GLU A 305 29.53 7.80 25.64
C GLU A 305 30.05 8.30 24.28
N VAL A 306 29.50 7.79 23.18
CA VAL A 306 30.02 8.04 21.83
C VAL A 306 29.06 8.84 20.96
N GLU A 307 27.75 8.70 21.15
CA GLU A 307 26.74 9.37 20.32
C GLU A 307 26.89 10.89 20.34
N THR A 308 26.98 11.51 21.53
CA THR A 308 27.14 12.97 21.64
C THR A 308 28.51 13.44 21.14
N SER A 309 29.60 12.77 21.53
CA SER A 309 30.97 13.22 21.22
C SER A 309 31.31 13.18 19.73
N TYR A 310 30.68 12.27 18.98
CA TYR A 310 30.90 12.12 17.54
C TYR A 310 29.70 12.56 16.70
N ARG A 311 28.67 13.13 17.33
CA ARG A 311 27.45 13.63 16.66
C ARG A 311 26.78 12.57 15.79
N VAL A 312 26.83 11.31 16.24
CA VAL A 312 26.24 10.16 15.55
C VAL A 312 25.07 9.61 16.33
N ARG A 313 24.07 9.07 15.64
CA ARG A 313 22.94 8.40 16.29
C ARG A 313 22.85 6.93 15.90
N ILE A 314 22.94 6.06 16.88
CA ILE A 314 22.82 4.62 16.69
C ILE A 314 21.35 4.23 16.87
N ILE A 315 20.72 3.77 15.79
CA ILE A 315 19.28 3.48 15.72
C ILE A 315 18.96 2.00 15.64
N ALA A 316 19.96 1.17 15.31
CA ALA A 316 19.86 -0.27 15.19
C ALA A 316 21.14 -0.94 15.67
N SER A 317 21.03 -2.11 16.28
CA SER A 317 22.18 -2.95 16.61
C SER A 317 21.86 -4.42 16.39
N LYS A 318 22.87 -5.20 16.04
CA LYS A 318 22.77 -6.65 15.92
C LYS A 318 24.10 -7.28 16.28
N LEU A 319 24.08 -8.17 17.28
CA LEU A 319 25.19 -9.05 17.56
C LEU A 319 25.09 -10.34 16.74
N SER A 320 26.23 -10.97 16.44
CA SER A 320 26.24 -12.25 15.74
C SER A 320 25.42 -13.30 16.50
N GLY A 321 24.54 -14.03 15.80
CA GLY A 321 23.65 -15.02 16.40
C GLY A 321 22.35 -14.46 17.02
N GLU A 322 22.21 -13.14 17.14
CA GLU A 322 21.00 -12.52 17.69
C GLU A 322 20.07 -11.93 16.62
N ALA A 323 18.82 -11.70 17.01
CA ALA A 323 17.88 -10.93 16.21
C ALA A 323 18.29 -9.43 16.18
N PRO A 324 18.02 -8.71 15.08
CA PRO A 324 18.25 -7.27 15.02
C PRO A 324 17.40 -6.55 16.08
N ARG A 325 18.02 -5.64 16.81
CA ARG A 325 17.40 -4.79 17.83
C ARG A 325 17.09 -3.43 17.21
N ILE A 326 15.81 -3.12 17.03
CA ILE A 326 15.33 -1.85 16.47
C ILE A 326 14.03 -1.45 17.16
N GLY A 327 13.87 -0.17 17.48
CA GLY A 327 12.64 0.37 18.05
C GLY A 327 12.49 0.14 19.57
N PRO A 328 11.27 0.29 20.11
CA PRO A 328 11.04 0.36 21.55
C PRO A 328 11.42 -0.95 22.25
N GLY A 329 12.05 -0.83 23.41
CA GLY A 329 12.46 -1.92 24.29
C GLY A 329 13.78 -2.59 23.89
N THR A 330 14.37 -2.23 22.76
CA THR A 330 15.47 -3.01 22.16
C THR A 330 16.85 -2.36 22.31
N ILE A 331 16.94 -1.04 22.16
CA ILE A 331 18.20 -0.29 22.27
C ILE A 331 18.09 0.75 23.36
N ALA A 332 19.01 0.64 24.30
CA ALA A 332 19.12 1.51 25.44
C ALA A 332 20.41 2.33 25.35
N ARG A 333 20.49 3.48 26.03
CA ARG A 333 21.68 4.35 25.97
C ARG A 333 22.92 3.69 26.61
N ASP A 334 22.69 2.80 27.56
CA ASP A 334 23.66 2.00 28.31
C ASP A 334 24.03 0.68 27.61
N THR A 335 23.63 0.49 26.35
CA THR A 335 24.01 -0.70 25.59
C THR A 335 25.51 -0.67 25.31
N GLU A 336 26.21 -1.73 25.74
CA GLU A 336 27.64 -1.90 25.51
C GLU A 336 27.91 -2.37 24.08
N ILE A 337 28.91 -1.77 23.44
CA ILE A 337 29.34 -2.11 22.09
C ILE A 337 30.33 -3.28 22.15
N GLN A 338 30.07 -4.31 21.34
CA GLN A 338 30.85 -5.55 21.32
C GLN A 338 31.50 -5.79 19.96
N ALA A 339 32.56 -6.61 19.95
CA ALA A 339 33.21 -7.09 18.74
C ALA A 339 32.22 -7.85 17.84
N GLY A 340 32.30 -7.62 16.52
CA GLY A 340 31.42 -8.25 15.53
C GLY A 340 29.99 -7.68 15.51
N MET A 341 29.67 -6.70 16.36
CA MET A 341 28.38 -6.03 16.33
C MET A 341 28.21 -5.22 15.03
N VAL A 342 27.01 -5.27 14.46
CA VAL A 342 26.60 -4.43 13.33
C VAL A 342 25.69 -3.32 13.87
N LEU A 343 26.00 -2.08 13.52
CA LEU A 343 25.31 -0.87 13.97
C LEU A 343 24.64 -0.19 12.77
N GLY A 344 23.39 0.20 12.91
CA GLY A 344 22.72 1.14 12.01
C GLY A 344 22.87 2.54 12.58
N VAL A 345 23.52 3.43 11.82
CA VAL A 345 23.93 4.76 12.28
C VAL A 345 23.35 5.83 11.37
N VAL A 346 22.75 6.85 11.97
CA VAL A 346 22.26 8.06 11.31
C VAL A 346 23.17 9.21 11.74
N ALA A 347 23.86 9.82 10.79
CA ALA A 347 24.80 10.91 11.06
C ALA A 347 25.07 11.75 9.81
N ASP A 348 25.62 12.95 10.00
CA ASP A 348 26.13 13.77 8.89
C ASP A 348 27.30 13.01 8.24
N PRO A 349 27.42 12.99 6.90
CA PRO A 349 28.52 12.32 6.21
C PRO A 349 29.91 12.67 6.76
N HIS A 350 30.15 13.93 7.16
CA HIS A 350 31.44 14.33 7.70
C HIS A 350 31.70 13.72 9.08
N ASP A 351 30.70 13.78 9.96
CA ASP A 351 30.77 13.22 11.31
C ASP A 351 30.87 11.68 11.27
N LEU A 352 30.19 11.05 10.32
CA LEU A 352 30.23 9.61 10.09
C LEU A 352 31.64 9.16 9.67
N ILE A 353 32.27 9.84 8.71
CA ILE A 353 33.64 9.53 8.26
C ILE A 353 34.60 9.63 9.45
N HIS A 354 34.52 10.71 10.23
CA HIS A 354 35.36 10.89 11.40
C HIS A 354 35.14 9.79 12.45
N PHE A 355 33.89 9.38 12.69
CA PHE A 355 33.55 8.28 13.58
C PHE A 355 34.11 6.94 13.10
N VAL A 356 34.01 6.67 11.80
CA VAL A 356 34.53 5.45 11.17
C VAL A 356 36.06 5.39 11.27
N GLU A 357 36.76 6.47 10.92
CA GLU A 357 38.22 6.55 10.97
C GLU A 357 38.76 6.43 12.40
N LYS A 358 38.13 7.14 13.34
CA LYS A 358 38.56 7.15 14.75
C LYS A 358 38.57 5.76 15.39
N TYR A 359 37.55 4.96 15.08
CA TYR A 359 37.33 3.65 15.70
C TYR A 359 37.68 2.48 14.78
N GLY A 360 38.20 2.75 13.58
CA GLY A 360 38.55 1.73 12.59
C GLY A 360 37.37 0.86 12.18
N LEU A 361 36.18 1.46 12.05
CA LEU A 361 34.95 0.73 11.71
C LEU A 361 34.92 0.36 10.24
N LYS A 362 34.18 -0.70 9.91
CA LYS A 362 33.95 -1.09 8.51
C LYS A 362 32.56 -0.65 8.06
N GLU A 363 32.51 0.42 7.28
CA GLU A 363 31.28 0.84 6.61
C GLU A 363 30.89 -0.12 5.49
N ARG A 364 29.61 -0.44 5.38
CA ARG A 364 29.03 -1.15 4.24
C ARG A 364 28.34 -0.13 3.33
N GLY A 365 28.70 -0.10 2.05
CA GLY A 365 28.11 0.81 1.07
C GLY A 365 26.62 0.57 0.76
N LYS A 366 25.98 -0.47 1.32
CA LYS A 366 24.53 -0.73 1.27
C LYS A 366 24.06 -1.42 2.54
N LEU A 367 22.84 -1.12 2.98
CA LEU A 367 22.16 -1.83 4.06
C LEU A 367 21.99 -3.30 3.70
N ARG A 368 22.36 -4.22 4.61
CA ARG A 368 22.22 -5.66 4.38
C ARG A 368 21.59 -6.34 5.58
N THR A 369 22.08 -6.03 6.77
CA THR A 369 21.60 -6.58 8.04
C THR A 369 20.24 -6.01 8.39
N PHE A 370 20.07 -4.70 8.14
CA PHE A 370 18.85 -3.96 8.48
C PHE A 370 18.05 -3.53 7.24
N ALA A 371 18.33 -4.12 6.07
CA ALA A 371 17.75 -3.70 4.79
C ALA A 371 16.21 -3.72 4.76
N ASP A 372 15.58 -4.61 5.53
CA ASP A 372 14.12 -4.67 5.64
C ASP A 372 13.63 -3.66 6.68
N SER A 373 14.11 -3.78 7.92
CA SER A 373 13.64 -3.00 9.06
C SER A 373 13.93 -1.50 9.00
N LEU A 374 14.99 -1.08 8.30
CA LEU A 374 15.35 0.32 8.08
C LEU A 374 15.14 0.77 6.63
N SER A 375 14.33 0.02 5.86
CA SER A 375 13.87 0.51 4.56
C SER A 375 12.93 1.69 4.74
N ALA A 376 12.85 2.57 3.74
CA ALA A 376 11.93 3.71 3.73
C ALA A 376 10.45 3.30 3.89
N THR A 377 10.09 2.05 3.60
CA THR A 377 8.73 1.52 3.81
C THR A 377 8.45 1.10 5.25
N ASN A 378 9.48 0.88 6.08
CA ASN A 378 9.32 0.39 7.45
C ASN A 378 9.79 1.38 8.53
N ALA A 379 10.72 2.28 8.21
CA ALA A 379 11.25 3.28 9.13
C ALA A 379 11.81 4.50 8.39
N GLY A 380 11.98 5.59 9.11
CA GLY A 380 12.63 6.79 8.61
C GLY A 380 12.55 7.95 9.59
N ILE A 381 12.73 9.16 9.07
CA ILE A 381 12.67 10.39 9.86
C ILE A 381 11.23 10.91 9.91
N ALA A 382 10.80 11.29 11.10
CA ALA A 382 9.52 11.91 11.37
C ALA A 382 9.67 13.09 12.33
N GLU A 383 8.65 13.94 12.34
CA GLU A 383 8.48 14.99 13.35
C GLU A 383 7.48 14.53 14.37
N VAL A 384 7.78 14.83 15.63
CA VAL A 384 6.87 14.58 16.73
C VAL A 384 6.85 15.82 17.61
N VAL A 385 5.68 16.38 17.88
CA VAL A 385 5.54 17.61 18.65
C VAL A 385 5.16 17.29 20.10
N ILE A 386 5.69 18.04 21.05
CA ILE A 386 5.29 17.98 22.46
C ILE A 386 4.11 18.95 22.68
N PRO A 387 2.86 18.47 22.84
CA PRO A 387 1.71 19.35 23.03
C PRO A 387 1.71 20.01 24.42
N PRO A 388 1.01 21.15 24.61
CA PRO A 388 0.93 21.86 25.90
C PRO A 388 0.40 21.06 27.10
N GLY A 389 -0.27 19.92 26.86
CA GLY A 389 -0.77 19.02 27.90
C GLY A 389 0.11 17.79 28.18
N SER A 390 1.28 17.70 27.55
CA SER A 390 2.15 16.51 27.65
C SER A 390 2.77 16.36 29.03
N LYS A 391 2.78 15.14 29.57
CA LYS A 391 3.47 14.78 30.82
C LYS A 391 5.00 14.72 30.67
N LEU A 392 5.50 14.95 29.47
CA LEU A 392 6.92 15.01 29.15
C LEU A 392 7.50 16.42 29.34
N ILE A 393 6.64 17.44 29.49
CA ILE A 393 7.08 18.81 29.77
C ILE A 393 7.95 18.84 31.04
N GLY A 394 9.11 19.48 30.93
CA GLY A 394 10.10 19.57 32.01
C GLY A 394 11.01 18.33 32.16
N LYS A 395 10.79 17.26 31.41
CA LYS A 395 11.68 16.10 31.33
C LYS A 395 12.51 16.16 30.05
N SER A 396 13.67 15.52 30.04
CA SER A 396 14.51 15.37 28.85
C SER A 396 14.30 14.01 28.16
N ALA A 397 14.77 13.86 26.92
CA ALA A 397 14.79 12.57 26.22
C ALA A 397 15.54 11.49 27.02
N ARG A 398 16.56 11.91 27.78
CA ARG A 398 17.35 11.06 28.67
C ARG A 398 16.56 10.62 29.91
N ASP A 399 15.73 11.48 30.50
CA ASP A 399 14.96 11.14 31.70
C ASP A 399 13.91 10.07 31.41
N VAL A 400 13.27 10.17 30.25
CA VAL A 400 12.18 9.27 29.83
C VAL A 400 12.65 8.07 29.01
N TRP A 401 13.97 7.94 28.82
CA TRP A 401 14.59 6.91 28.00
C TRP A 401 13.96 6.84 26.60
N MET A 402 13.81 7.99 25.95
CA MET A 402 12.93 8.16 24.79
C MET A 402 13.08 7.08 23.70
N ARG A 403 14.31 6.74 23.33
CA ARG A 403 14.60 5.67 22.36
C ARG A 403 14.14 4.29 22.84
N LYS A 404 14.38 3.96 24.11
CA LYS A 404 14.01 2.66 24.69
C LYS A 404 12.52 2.58 24.97
N SER A 405 11.92 3.58 25.59
CA SER A 405 10.51 3.55 26.00
C SER A 405 9.57 3.70 24.81
N TYR A 406 9.84 4.68 23.96
CA TYR A 406 8.94 5.07 22.88
C TYR A 406 9.38 4.57 21.51
N GLY A 407 10.66 4.23 21.32
CA GLY A 407 11.20 3.85 20.01
C GLY A 407 11.64 5.04 19.16
N LEU A 408 11.62 6.25 19.74
CA LEU A 408 11.96 7.49 19.07
C LEU A 408 13.45 7.80 19.26
N ALA A 409 14.25 7.61 18.21
CA ALA A 409 15.64 8.02 18.23
C ALA A 409 15.74 9.49 17.80
N MET A 410 15.70 10.39 18.78
CA MET A 410 15.92 11.82 18.55
C MET A 410 17.25 12.08 17.86
N ILE A 411 17.21 12.92 16.83
CA ILE A 411 18.36 13.37 16.01
C ILE A 411 18.39 14.90 15.87
N GLY A 412 17.30 15.58 16.22
CA GLY A 412 17.21 17.04 16.26
C GLY A 412 16.09 17.52 17.19
N LEU A 413 16.23 18.75 17.66
CA LEU A 413 15.24 19.48 18.44
C LEU A 413 15.04 20.86 17.82
N HIS A 414 13.82 21.17 17.42
CA HIS A 414 13.45 22.48 16.91
C HIS A 414 12.59 23.23 17.93
N ARG A 415 13.05 24.42 18.31
CA ARG A 415 12.43 25.30 19.30
C ARG A 415 12.63 26.75 18.91
N ASP A 416 11.57 27.54 18.97
CA ASP A 416 11.60 29.00 18.73
C ASP A 416 12.30 29.40 17.42
N GLY A 417 12.07 28.63 16.35
CA GLY A 417 12.68 28.87 15.03
C GLY A 417 14.15 28.47 14.91
N LYS A 418 14.73 27.82 15.93
CA LYS A 418 16.11 27.31 15.91
C LYS A 418 16.13 25.78 15.97
N THR A 419 16.94 25.17 15.11
CA THR A 419 17.19 23.72 15.10
C THR A 419 18.52 23.40 15.75
N MET A 420 18.49 22.58 16.79
CA MET A 420 19.65 22.00 17.47
C MET A 420 19.81 20.52 17.08
N ARG A 421 21.03 20.00 17.06
CA ARG A 421 21.37 18.68 16.48
C ARG A 421 22.11 17.78 17.47
N GLU A 422 22.41 16.56 17.04
CA GLU A 422 23.36 15.70 17.75
C GLU A 422 24.71 16.44 17.88
N GLY A 423 25.23 16.48 19.11
CA GLY A 423 26.36 17.31 19.52
C GLY A 423 26.01 18.50 20.43
N ASP A 424 24.81 19.07 20.32
CA ASP A 424 24.36 20.20 21.17
C ASP A 424 23.75 19.74 22.51
N ASP A 425 23.93 18.46 22.86
CA ASP A 425 23.32 17.78 24.01
C ASP A 425 21.78 17.92 24.10
N ILE A 426 21.12 17.95 22.93
CA ILE A 426 19.65 18.04 22.79
C ILE A 426 18.88 17.01 23.61
N ARG A 427 19.51 15.87 23.93
CA ARG A 427 18.89 14.76 24.66
C ARG A 427 18.76 15.03 26.16
N SER A 428 19.58 15.92 26.71
CA SER A 428 19.57 16.33 28.12
C SER A 428 18.70 17.56 28.35
N MET A 429 18.25 18.24 27.30
CA MET A 429 17.41 19.43 27.42
C MET A 429 15.99 19.06 27.88
N PRO A 430 15.44 19.76 28.89
CA PRO A 430 14.03 19.62 29.25
C PRO A 430 13.11 20.07 28.10
N PHE A 431 12.03 19.33 27.89
CA PHE A 431 11.02 19.64 26.88
C PHE A 431 10.11 20.79 27.30
N HIS A 432 9.77 21.63 26.33
CA HIS A 432 8.81 22.72 26.44
C HIS A 432 7.59 22.44 25.55
N PRO A 433 6.43 23.04 25.87
CA PRO A 433 5.28 23.04 24.97
C PRO A 433 5.64 23.56 23.59
N GLY A 434 5.26 22.82 22.55
CA GLY A 434 5.52 23.18 21.15
C GLY A 434 6.89 22.76 20.63
N ASP A 435 7.74 22.12 21.45
CA ASP A 435 8.97 21.53 20.96
C ASP A 435 8.68 20.53 19.85
N THR A 436 9.36 20.69 18.72
CA THR A 436 9.28 19.75 17.59
C THR A 436 10.53 18.89 17.59
N LEU A 437 10.35 17.60 17.81
CA LEU A 437 11.41 16.61 17.84
C LEU A 437 11.57 16.02 16.45
N VAL A 438 12.78 16.10 15.89
CA VAL A 438 13.13 15.36 14.68
C VAL A 438 13.69 14.02 15.14
N VAL A 439 13.04 12.93 14.74
CA VAL A 439 13.33 11.58 15.24
C VAL A 439 13.45 10.59 14.09
N HIS A 440 14.32 9.60 14.24
CA HIS A 440 14.25 8.39 13.44
C HIS A 440 13.43 7.33 14.19
N THR A 441 12.43 6.74 13.54
CA THR A 441 11.56 5.73 14.14
C THR A 441 11.00 4.75 13.10
N PRO A 442 10.71 3.49 13.49
CA PRO A 442 9.85 2.61 12.71
C PRO A 442 8.43 3.19 12.54
N TRP A 443 7.78 2.98 11.40
CA TRP A 443 6.45 3.52 11.11
C TRP A 443 5.34 2.93 11.97
N ASN A 444 5.42 1.62 12.27
CA ASN A 444 4.49 0.98 13.21
C ASN A 444 4.59 1.55 14.64
N VAL A 445 5.73 2.13 15.00
CA VAL A 445 5.93 2.83 16.27
C VAL A 445 5.32 4.22 16.19
N LEU A 446 5.53 4.94 15.08
CA LEU A 446 4.94 6.26 14.86
C LEU A 446 3.40 6.22 14.92
N GLU A 447 2.76 5.25 14.27
CA GLU A 447 1.30 5.01 14.35
C GLU A 447 0.80 4.77 15.79
N ARG A 448 1.65 4.20 16.64
CA ARG A 448 1.33 4.00 18.06
C ARG A 448 1.47 5.31 18.84
N ILE A 449 2.49 6.11 18.52
CA ILE A 449 2.78 7.40 19.15
C ILE A 449 1.72 8.45 18.77
N GLU A 450 1.17 8.40 17.56
CA GLU A 450 0.04 9.26 17.14
C GLU A 450 -1.19 9.12 18.07
N LYS A 451 -1.35 7.97 18.73
CA LYS A 451 -2.44 7.71 19.68
C LYS A 451 -2.09 8.09 21.13
N ASP A 452 -0.83 8.45 21.39
CA ASP A 452 -0.35 8.85 22.70
C ASP A 452 -0.59 10.35 22.91
N ARG A 453 -1.22 10.71 24.03
CA ARG A 453 -1.57 12.11 24.34
C ARG A 453 -0.38 12.99 24.65
N ASP A 454 0.78 12.38 24.91
CA ASP A 454 2.02 13.08 25.21
C ASP A 454 2.76 13.57 23.96
N PHE A 455 2.25 13.23 22.76
CA PHE A 455 2.82 13.57 21.45
C PHE A 455 1.73 14.00 20.45
N VAL A 456 2.14 14.68 19.38
CA VAL A 456 1.33 14.97 18.19
C VAL A 456 2.13 14.62 16.96
#